data_AF-A0A9D3TKL0-F1
#
_entry.id   AF-A0A9D3TKL0-F1
#
_cell.length_a   1.000
_cell.length_b   1.000
_cell.length_c   1.000
_cell.angle_alpha   90.00
_cell.angle_beta   90.00
_cell.angle_gamma   90.00
#
_symmetry.space_group_name_H-M   'P 1'
#
loop_
_entity.id
_entity.type
_entity.pdbx_description
1 polymer ?
#
loop_
_entity_poly.entity_id
_entity_poly.type
_entity_poly.pdbx_seq_one_letter_code
_entity_poly.pdbx_strand_id
1 'polypeptide(L)'
;MELLNEEDTKMYFYENRLKTYMGWPFEEGCACTPDNMAKAGFIHTPSENSPDVAQCFFCYKELEGWEPEDDPEKEHKAHSPSCGFILLKKAVHELTVEEMVKLQKERQKFRIKKTCNQVIEKFEVAAQSRRGEIIKTAMDEE
;
A
#
# COMPACT_ATOMS: atom_id res chain seq x y z
N MET A 1 -9.05 16.98 10.37
CA MET A 1 -8.10 16.07 9.72
C MET A 1 -6.72 16.55 10.08
N GLU A 2 -6.11 15.96 11.10
CA GLU A 2 -4.72 16.29 11.45
C GLU A 2 -3.82 15.78 10.34
N LEU A 3 -3.04 16.69 9.74
CA LEU A 3 -2.17 16.39 8.61
C LEU A 3 -0.88 15.65 9.02
N LEU A 4 -0.59 15.64 10.33
CA LEU A 4 0.67 15.18 10.91
C LEU A 4 0.37 14.57 12.29
N ASN A 5 -0.28 13.41 12.33
CA ASN A 5 -0.29 12.61 13.56
C ASN A 5 0.88 11.61 13.55
N GLU A 6 1.22 11.09 14.72
CA GLU A 6 2.39 10.22 14.92
C GLU A 6 2.28 8.93 14.08
N GLU A 7 1.06 8.45 13.88
CA GLU A 7 0.75 7.28 13.05
C GLU A 7 1.02 7.53 11.56
N ASP A 8 0.73 8.74 11.07
CA ASP A 8 0.94 9.16 9.68
C ASP A 8 2.42 9.43 9.33
N THR A 9 3.27 9.56 10.35
CA THR A 9 4.72 9.80 10.17
C THR A 9 5.58 8.59 10.52
N LYS A 10 5.06 7.63 11.29
CA LYS A 10 5.77 6.42 11.74
C LYS A 10 6.52 5.68 10.63
N MET A 11 5.91 5.51 9.46
CA MET A 11 6.51 4.70 8.38
C MET A 11 7.49 5.46 7.49
N TYR A 12 7.73 6.75 7.74
CA TYR A 12 8.83 7.48 7.09
C TYR A 12 10.20 7.00 7.59
N PHE A 13 10.27 6.50 8.83
CA PHE A 13 11.45 5.88 9.39
C PHE A 13 11.69 4.52 8.73
N TYR A 14 12.83 4.40 8.04
CA TYR A 14 13.24 3.16 7.37
C TYR A 14 13.20 1.94 8.31
N GLU A 15 13.72 2.09 9.53
CA GLU A 15 13.74 1.02 10.54
C GLU A 15 12.36 0.47 10.88
N ASN A 16 11.33 1.32 10.87
CA ASN A 16 9.97 0.88 11.13
C ASN A 16 9.42 0.03 9.99
N ARG A 17 9.83 0.32 8.74
CA ARG A 17 9.46 -0.49 7.58
C ARG A 17 10.21 -1.81 7.58
N LEU A 18 11.51 -1.79 7.84
CA LEU A 18 12.33 -3.01 7.91
C LEU A 18 11.78 -4.02 8.93
N LYS A 19 11.37 -3.54 10.12
CA LYS A 19 10.79 -4.37 11.18
C LYS A 19 9.50 -5.10 10.80
N THR A 20 8.84 -4.73 9.70
CA THR A 20 7.61 -5.41 9.26
C THR A 20 7.88 -6.77 8.63
N TYR A 21 9.08 -7.01 8.09
CA TYR A 21 9.43 -8.20 7.30
C TYR A 21 9.74 -9.47 8.13
N MET A 22 8.97 -9.70 9.19
CA MET A 22 9.08 -10.96 9.94
C MET A 22 8.51 -12.11 9.12
N GLY A 23 9.33 -13.11 8.81
CA GLY A 23 8.92 -14.26 8.01
C GLY A 23 8.92 -14.01 6.50
N TRP A 24 9.61 -12.97 6.03
CA TRP A 24 9.81 -12.73 4.60
C TRP A 24 10.67 -13.83 3.96
N PRO A 25 10.28 -14.41 2.81
CA PRO A 25 10.94 -15.60 2.26
C PRO A 25 12.25 -15.31 1.52
N PHE A 26 12.53 -14.07 1.14
CA PHE A 26 13.69 -13.72 0.29
C PHE A 26 14.79 -13.02 1.10
N GLU A 27 15.90 -13.71 1.33
CA GLU A 27 17.04 -13.22 2.11
C GLU A 27 18.28 -12.97 1.23
N GLU A 28 19.48 -13.22 1.78
CA GLU A 28 20.76 -12.98 1.11
C GLU A 28 20.83 -13.67 -0.27
N GLY A 29 21.25 -12.92 -1.29
CA GLY A 29 21.31 -13.38 -2.68
C GLY A 29 20.08 -13.01 -3.54
N CYS A 30 19.00 -12.50 -2.94
CA CYS A 30 17.84 -11.98 -3.69
C CYS A 30 17.97 -10.47 -3.93
N ALA A 31 17.25 -9.94 -4.92
CA ALA A 31 17.04 -8.50 -5.14
C ALA A 31 15.92 -7.97 -4.23
N CYS A 32 14.87 -8.73 -3.97
CA CYS A 32 13.72 -8.35 -3.15
C CYS A 32 13.91 -8.64 -1.64
N THR A 33 15.11 -8.35 -1.11
CA THR A 33 15.41 -8.51 0.33
C THR A 33 14.58 -7.54 1.19
N PRO A 34 14.37 -7.82 2.49
CA PRO A 34 13.69 -6.90 3.41
C PRO A 34 14.27 -5.48 3.39
N ASP A 35 15.59 -5.35 3.27
CA ASP A 35 16.28 -4.08 3.18
C ASP A 35 15.91 -3.30 1.91
N ASN A 36 15.98 -3.95 0.75
CA ASN A 36 15.64 -3.31 -0.53
C ASN A 36 14.14 -2.98 -0.61
N MET A 37 13.29 -3.87 -0.12
CA MET A 37 11.85 -3.68 -0.02
C MET A 37 11.51 -2.47 0.87
N ALA A 38 12.11 -2.38 2.06
CA ALA A 38 11.94 -1.26 2.97
C ALA A 38 12.49 0.06 2.39
N LYS A 39 13.63 0.04 1.68
CA LYS A 39 14.18 1.21 0.98
C LYS A 39 13.25 1.73 -0.11
N ALA A 40 12.64 0.82 -0.88
CA ALA A 40 11.63 1.16 -1.89
C ALA A 40 10.29 1.63 -1.30
N GLY A 41 10.13 1.63 0.03
CA GLY A 41 8.96 2.15 0.72
C GLY A 41 7.87 1.11 0.96
N PHE A 42 8.16 -0.18 0.75
CA PHE A 42 7.24 -1.25 1.08
C PHE A 42 7.30 -1.63 2.56
N ILE A 43 6.16 -2.02 3.10
CA ILE A 43 5.99 -2.73 4.36
C ILE A 43 5.38 -4.11 4.08
N HIS A 44 5.77 -5.11 4.85
CA HIS A 44 5.21 -6.45 4.75
C HIS A 44 3.86 -6.50 5.49
N THR A 45 2.82 -6.95 4.79
CA THR A 45 1.45 -7.04 5.30
C THR A 45 0.86 -8.41 4.96
N PRO A 46 1.42 -9.50 5.49
CA PRO A 46 1.02 -10.85 5.12
C PRO A 46 -0.42 -11.17 5.55
N SER A 47 -1.06 -12.04 4.79
CA SER A 47 -2.31 -12.71 5.19
C SER A 47 -2.15 -14.22 5.06
N GLU A 48 -3.09 -14.99 5.64
CA GLU A 48 -3.03 -16.46 5.57
C GLU A 48 -2.94 -17.00 4.13
N ASN A 49 -3.57 -16.32 3.17
CA ASN A 49 -3.62 -16.74 1.77
C ASN A 49 -2.56 -16.08 0.88
N SER A 50 -1.92 -15.01 1.37
CA SER A 50 -0.90 -14.27 0.63
C SER A 50 0.23 -13.89 1.60
N PRO A 51 1.22 -14.79 1.80
CA PRO A 51 2.26 -14.61 2.81
C PRO A 51 3.34 -13.58 2.42
N ASP A 52 3.43 -13.19 1.15
CA ASP A 52 4.45 -12.29 0.60
C ASP A 52 3.87 -10.93 0.16
N VAL A 53 2.67 -10.55 0.64
CA VAL A 53 2.09 -9.25 0.30
C VAL A 53 2.93 -8.12 0.90
N ALA A 54 3.33 -7.20 0.03
CA ALA A 54 3.99 -5.97 0.41
C ALA A 54 3.18 -4.75 -0.05
N GLN A 55 3.05 -3.76 0.83
CA GLN A 55 2.32 -2.52 0.56
C GLN A 55 3.24 -1.32 0.67
N CYS A 56 3.20 -0.39 -0.29
CA CYS A 56 3.85 0.90 -0.08
C CYS A 56 3.13 1.71 1.01
N PHE A 57 3.85 2.15 2.06
CA PHE A 57 3.26 2.94 3.15
C PHE A 57 2.69 4.31 2.72
N PHE A 58 3.11 4.80 1.55
CA PHE A 58 2.80 6.11 1.03
C PHE A 58 1.63 6.09 0.04
N CYS A 59 1.75 5.31 -1.05
CA CYS A 59 0.72 5.25 -2.08
C CYS A 59 -0.29 4.12 -1.87
N TYR A 60 -0.07 3.24 -0.90
CA TYR A 60 -0.89 2.08 -0.56
C TYR A 60 -1.03 1.04 -1.68
N LYS A 61 -0.16 1.08 -2.69
CA LYS A 61 -0.09 0.03 -3.72
C LYS A 61 0.38 -1.27 -3.06
N GLU A 62 -0.44 -2.30 -3.17
CA GLU A 62 -0.15 -3.68 -2.76
C GLU A 62 0.38 -4.44 -3.98
N LEU A 63 1.42 -5.25 -3.73
CA LEU A 63 2.03 -6.21 -4.64
C LEU A 63 2.26 -7.52 -3.88
N GLU A 64 2.07 -8.63 -4.58
CA GLU A 64 2.27 -10.00 -4.10
C GLU A 64 2.81 -10.84 -5.26
N GLY A 65 3.28 -12.06 -4.98
CA GLY A 65 3.92 -12.92 -5.98
C GLY A 65 5.35 -12.47 -6.30
N TRP A 66 6.09 -12.02 -5.29
CA TRP A 66 7.47 -11.57 -5.45
C TRP A 66 8.38 -12.74 -5.84
N GLU A 67 9.29 -12.49 -6.78
CA GLU A 67 10.33 -13.41 -7.20
C GLU A 67 11.71 -12.92 -6.69
N PRO A 68 12.69 -13.81 -6.43
CA PRO A 68 14.00 -13.44 -5.91
C PRO A 68 14.73 -12.34 -6.70
N GLU A 69 14.44 -12.18 -7.98
CA GLU A 69 15.12 -11.31 -8.93
C GLU A 69 14.46 -9.94 -9.05
N ASP A 70 13.28 -9.77 -8.46
CA ASP A 70 12.50 -8.55 -8.54
C ASP A 70 13.21 -7.40 -7.84
N ASP A 71 13.27 -6.27 -8.54
CA ASP A 71 13.83 -5.03 -8.03
C ASP A 71 12.68 -4.19 -7.45
N PRO A 72 12.61 -4.02 -6.11
CA PRO A 72 11.46 -3.37 -5.48
C PRO A 72 11.23 -1.93 -5.93
N GLU A 73 12.31 -1.20 -6.27
CA GLU A 73 12.19 0.17 -6.75
C GLU A 73 11.61 0.21 -8.17
N LYS A 74 12.03 -0.71 -9.05
CA LYS A 74 11.46 -0.83 -10.41
C LYS A 74 10.01 -1.25 -10.36
N GLU A 75 9.67 -2.26 -9.57
CA GLU A 75 8.29 -2.73 -9.40
C GLU A 75 7.40 -1.61 -8.88
N HIS A 76 7.85 -0.87 -7.88
CA HIS A 76 7.11 0.28 -7.37
C HIS A 76 6.89 1.36 -8.45
N LYS A 77 7.93 1.72 -9.23
CA LYS A 77 7.80 2.70 -10.32
C LYS A 77 6.87 2.21 -11.43
N ALA A 78 6.89 0.93 -11.77
CA ALA A 78 6.03 0.35 -12.79
C ALA A 78 4.56 0.36 -12.36
N HIS A 79 4.29 -0.03 -11.11
CA HIS A 79 2.92 -0.21 -10.61
C HIS A 79 2.29 1.04 -9.96
N SER A 80 3.11 2.02 -9.58
CA SER A 80 2.64 3.30 -9.03
C SER A 80 3.59 4.46 -9.42
N PRO A 81 3.67 4.81 -10.73
CA PRO A 81 4.64 5.78 -11.26
C PRO A 81 4.49 7.21 -10.71
N SER A 82 3.35 7.51 -10.08
CA SER A 82 3.07 8.82 -9.46
C SER A 82 3.30 8.86 -7.94
N CYS A 83 3.87 7.80 -7.35
CA CYS A 83 4.13 7.78 -5.92
C CYS A 83 5.18 8.84 -5.53
N GLY A 84 4.78 9.80 -4.70
CA GLY A 84 5.65 10.89 -4.27
C GLY A 84 6.88 10.41 -3.48
N PHE A 85 6.79 9.29 -2.78
CA PHE A 85 7.90 8.73 -2.00
C PHE A 85 8.99 8.13 -2.90
N ILE A 86 8.64 7.29 -3.88
CA ILE A 86 9.64 6.63 -4.75
C ILE A 86 10.31 7.60 -5.73
N LEU A 87 9.68 8.74 -5.97
CA LEU A 87 10.21 9.81 -6.82
C LEU A 87 11.06 10.84 -6.05
N LEU A 88 11.24 10.67 -4.73
CA LEU A 88 12.07 11.59 -3.95
C LEU A 88 13.51 11.62 -4.48
N LYS A 89 14.03 12.83 -4.64
CA LYS A 89 15.42 13.08 -5.07
C LYS A 89 16.37 13.34 -3.89
N LYS A 90 15.83 13.38 -2.67
CA LYS A 90 16.53 13.67 -1.42
C LYS A 90 16.14 12.63 -0.39
N ALA A 91 17.02 12.35 0.57
CA ALA A 91 16.64 11.53 1.70
C ALA A 91 15.57 12.25 2.55
N VAL A 92 14.71 11.49 3.23
CA VAL A 92 13.60 12.06 4.01
C VAL A 92 14.09 13.07 5.06
N HIS A 93 15.24 12.80 5.69
CA HIS A 93 15.83 13.67 6.71
C HIS A 93 16.44 14.97 6.14
N GLU A 94 16.52 15.12 4.81
CA GLU A 94 17.00 16.33 4.13
C GLU A 94 15.86 17.21 3.62
N LEU A 95 14.61 16.77 3.80
CA LEU A 95 13.44 17.55 3.40
C LEU A 95 13.21 18.70 4.36
N THR A 96 12.93 19.87 3.80
CA THR A 96 12.39 20.99 4.56
C THR A 96 10.97 20.68 5.06
N VAL A 97 10.50 21.43 6.06
CA VAL A 97 9.12 21.31 6.56
C VAL A 97 8.11 21.52 5.43
N GLU A 98 8.34 22.48 4.53
CA GLU A 98 7.45 22.73 3.40
C GLU A 98 7.40 21.54 2.43
N GLU A 99 8.56 20.95 2.08
CA GLU A 99 8.62 19.75 1.25
C GLU A 99 7.91 18.56 1.92
N MET A 100 8.09 18.37 3.22
CA MET A 100 7.41 17.32 3.98
C MET A 100 5.88 17.51 4.00
N VAL A 101 5.39 18.74 4.20
CA VAL A 101 3.96 19.05 4.15
C VAL A 101 3.38 18.80 2.75
N LYS A 102 4.11 19.16 1.69
CA LYS A 102 3.70 18.86 0.31
C LYS A 102 3.65 17.35 0.07
N LEU A 103 4.65 16.61 0.53
CA LEU A 103 4.71 15.16 0.41
C LEU A 103 3.54 14.48 1.16
N GLN A 104 3.23 14.93 2.37
CA GLN A 104 2.08 14.44 3.14
C GLN A 104 0.76 14.75 2.45
N LYS A 105 0.59 15.94 1.88
CA LYS A 105 -0.59 16.28 1.07
C LYS A 105 -0.78 15.27 -0.08
N GLU A 106 0.28 14.88 -0.77
CA GLU A 106 0.19 13.86 -1.82
C GLU A 106 -0.19 12.48 -1.25
N ARG A 107 0.37 12.06 -0.10
CA ARG A 107 -0.05 10.83 0.60
C ARG A 107 -1.55 10.83 0.93
N GLN A 108 -2.08 11.98 1.38
CA GLN A 108 -3.50 12.11 1.69
C GLN A 108 -4.39 11.87 0.48
N LYS A 109 -3.98 12.31 -0.72
CA LYS A 109 -4.72 12.02 -1.96
C LYS A 109 -4.80 10.51 -2.23
N PHE A 110 -3.69 9.79 -2.07
CA PHE A 110 -3.69 8.33 -2.20
C PHE A 110 -4.58 7.66 -1.15
N ARG A 111 -4.53 8.12 0.11
CA ARG A 111 -5.39 7.61 1.19
C ARG A 111 -6.86 7.78 0.86
N ILE A 112 -7.28 9.00 0.51
CA ILE A 112 -8.68 9.30 0.14
C ILE A 112 -9.11 8.44 -1.05
N LYS A 113 -8.28 8.35 -2.10
CA LYS A 113 -8.57 7.52 -3.28
C LYS A 113 -8.78 6.05 -2.91
N LYS A 114 -7.88 5.47 -2.10
CA LYS A 114 -8.01 4.08 -1.61
C LYS A 114 -9.31 3.88 -0.83
N THR A 115 -9.60 4.75 0.14
CA THR A 115 -10.81 4.65 0.95
C THR A 115 -12.08 4.79 0.12
N CYS A 116 -12.13 5.73 -0.83
CA CYS A 116 -13.27 5.88 -1.73
C CYS A 116 -13.49 4.62 -2.57
N ASN A 117 -12.44 4.06 -3.17
CA ASN A 117 -12.54 2.83 -3.96
C ASN A 117 -13.05 1.65 -3.12
N GLN A 118 -12.53 1.47 -1.90
CA GLN A 118 -12.99 0.42 -0.98
C GLN A 118 -14.47 0.58 -0.59
N VAL A 119 -14.95 1.82 -0.40
CA VAL A 119 -16.36 2.08 -0.11
C VAL A 119 -17.23 1.76 -1.31
N ILE A 120 -16.79 2.11 -2.53
CA ILE A 120 -17.50 1.79 -3.78
C ILE A 120 -17.61 0.27 -3.95
N GLU A 121 -16.51 -0.47 -3.86
CA GLU A 121 -16.49 -1.94 -4.00
C GLU A 121 -17.43 -2.62 -2.99
N LYS A 122 -17.38 -2.21 -1.71
CA LYS A 122 -18.30 -2.72 -0.67
C LYS A 122 -19.76 -2.45 -1.01
N PHE A 123 -20.06 -1.26 -1.53
CA PHE A 123 -21.42 -0.91 -1.92
C PHE A 123 -21.88 -1.74 -3.13
N GLU A 124 -21.02 -1.96 -4.13
CA GLU A 124 -21.32 -2.79 -5.30
C GLU A 124 -21.64 -4.23 -4.90
N VAL A 125 -20.85 -4.85 -4.02
CA VAL A 125 -21.10 -6.20 -3.50
C VAL A 125 -22.44 -6.26 -2.76
N ALA A 126 -22.70 -5.30 -1.87
CA ALA A 126 -23.97 -5.23 -1.13
C ALA A 126 -25.18 -5.06 -2.07
N ALA A 127 -25.06 -4.22 -3.10
CA ALA A 127 -26.10 -3.99 -4.08
C ALA A 127 -26.39 -5.25 -4.92
N GLN A 128 -25.35 -5.99 -5.34
CA GLN A 128 -25.51 -7.26 -6.05
C GLN A 128 -26.22 -8.31 -5.20
N SER A 129 -25.82 -8.47 -3.94
CA SER A 129 -26.48 -9.38 -2.99
C SER A 129 -27.96 -9.04 -2.83
N ARG A 130 -28.27 -7.77 -2.57
CA ARG A 130 -29.66 -7.31 -2.40
C ARG A 130 -30.49 -7.54 -3.67
N ARG A 131 -29.92 -7.29 -4.84
CA ARG A 131 -30.60 -7.56 -6.12
C ARG A 131 -30.92 -9.05 -6.29
N GLY A 132 -30.00 -9.93 -5.92
CA GLY A 132 -30.22 -11.38 -5.95
C GLY A 132 -31.39 -11.82 -5.05
N GLU A 133 -31.47 -11.27 -3.85
CA GLU A 133 -32.58 -11.52 -2.92
C GLU A 133 -33.94 -11.08 -3.49
N ILE A 134 -34.01 -9.87 -4.06
CA ILE A 134 -35.26 -9.35 -4.65
C ILE A 134 -35.75 -10.26 -5.78
N ILE A 135 -34.85 -10.70 -6.66
CA ILE A 135 -35.19 -11.60 -7.77
C ILE A 135 -35.71 -12.93 -7.23
N LYS A 136 -35.06 -13.50 -6.21
CA LYS A 136 -35.48 -14.77 -5.62
C LYS A 136 -36.88 -14.68 -5.01
N THR A 137 -37.17 -13.65 -4.22
CA THR A 137 -38.49 -13.47 -3.63
C THR A 137 -39.57 -13.35 -4.69
N ALA A 138 -39.32 -12.61 -5.78
CA ALA A 138 -40.28 -12.46 -6.87
C ALA A 138 -40.58 -13.78 -7.61
N MET A 139 -39.61 -14.71 -7.68
CA MET A 139 -39.78 -16.02 -8.31
C MET A 139 -40.48 -17.04 -7.40
N ASP A 140 -40.34 -16.89 -6.08
CA ASP A 140 -40.99 -17.76 -5.09
C ASP A 140 -42.48 -17.39 -4.88
N GLU A 141 -42.95 -16.27 -5.47
CA GLU A 141 -44.34 -15.79 -5.46
C GLU A 141 -45.18 -16.27 -6.67
N GLU A 142 -44.58 -16.96 -7.65
CA GLU A 142 -45.24 -17.61 -8.81
C GLU A 142 -45.41 -19.13 -8.63
#